data_AF-A0A965NCJ6-F1
#
_entry.id   AF-A0A965NCJ6-F1
#
_cell.length_a   1.000
_cell.length_b   1.000
_cell.length_c   1.000
_cell.angle_alpha   90.00
_cell.angle_beta   90.00
_cell.angle_gamma   90.00
#
_symmetry.space_group_name_H-M   'P 1'
#
loop_
_entity.id
_entity.type
_entity.pdbx_description
1 polymer ?
#
loop_
_entity_poly.entity_id
_entity_poly.type
_entity_poly.pdbx_seq_one_letter_code
_entity_poly.pdbx_strand_id
1 'polypeptide(L)' 'MTVVVAPAKLTWFLEVTARRSDGFHVLRSEMVSLDLVDTLTFSDGTEVTFHGSRP' A
#
# COMPACT_ATOMS: atom_id res chain seq x y z
N MET A 1 -14.36 -12.28 14.11
CA MET A 1 -14.09 -11.97 12.69
C MET A 1 -14.14 -10.46 12.54
N THR A 2 -13.04 -9.84 12.11
CA THR A 2 -12.90 -8.39 12.01
C THR A 2 -12.65 -8.02 10.55
N VAL A 3 -13.34 -7.00 10.05
CA VAL A 3 -13.17 -6.51 8.68
C VAL A 3 -12.61 -5.09 8.74
N VAL A 4 -11.56 -4.83 7.96
CA VAL A 4 -10.97 -3.49 7.80
C VAL A 4 -10.77 -3.19 6.32
N VAL A 5 -10.78 -1.90 5.98
CA VAL A 5 -10.48 -1.40 4.64
C VAL A 5 -9.05 -0.89 4.59
N ALA A 6 -8.34 -1.21 3.51
CA ALA A 6 -6.99 -0.73 3.23
C ALA A 6 -7.01 0.08 1.92
N PRO A 7 -7.09 1.42 2.00
CA PRO A 7 -7.10 2.26 0.82
C PRO A 7 -5.80 2.18 0.02
N ALA A 8 -5.91 2.11 -1.30
CA ALA A 8 -4.78 2.26 -2.20
C ALA A 8 -4.24 3.69 -2.13
N LYS A 9 -2.97 3.88 -2.50
CA LYS A 9 -2.36 5.20 -2.61
C LYS A 9 -1.95 5.52 -4.04
N LEU A 10 -2.18 6.76 -4.45
CA LEU A 10 -1.60 7.35 -5.65
C LEU A 10 -0.38 8.18 -5.26
N THR A 11 0.70 8.06 -6.03
CA THR A 11 1.85 8.96 -5.92
C THR A 11 1.71 10.00 -7.01
N TRP A 12 1.18 11.17 -6.68
CA TRP A 12 0.82 12.18 -7.68
C TRP A 12 2.05 12.76 -8.37
N PHE A 13 3.11 13.02 -7.60
CA PHE A 13 4.44 13.31 -8.13
C PHE A 13 5.51 12.58 -7.31
N LEU A 14 6.65 12.32 -7.96
CA LEU A 14 7.79 11.67 -7.35
C LEU A 14 9.08 12.30 -7.87
N GLU A 15 9.89 12.85 -6.97
CA GLU A 15 11.22 13.38 -7.22
C GLU A 15 12.24 12.61 -6.37
N VAL A 16 13.26 12.06 -7.02
CA VAL A 16 14.39 11.39 -6.35
C VAL A 16 15.51 12.41 -6.19
N THR A 17 15.82 12.79 -4.95
CA THR A 17 16.72 13.93 -4.68
C THR A 17 18.14 13.52 -4.27
N ALA A 18 18.31 12.33 -3.68
CA ALA A 18 19.62 11.81 -3.31
C ALA A 18 19.57 10.29 -3.07
N ARG A 19 20.74 9.65 -3.05
CA ARG A 19 20.93 8.28 -2.56
C ARG A 19 21.35 8.33 -1.09
N ARG A 20 20.75 7.49 -0.26
CA ARG A 20 21.07 7.31 1.16
C ARG A 20 22.15 6.24 1.35
N SER A 21 22.84 6.28 2.47
CA SER A 21 23.89 5.30 2.81
C SER A 21 23.34 3.90 3.10
N ASP A 22 22.05 3.78 3.41
CA ASP A 22 21.34 2.53 3.67
C ASP A 22 20.81 1.83 2.40
N GLY A 23 21.14 2.36 1.22
CA GLY A 23 20.74 1.79 -0.06
C GLY A 23 19.40 2.32 -0.60
N PHE A 24 18.69 3.16 0.15
CA PHE A 24 17.46 3.82 -0.31
C PHE A 24 17.72 5.19 -0.95
N HIS A 25 16.64 5.91 -1.29
CA HIS A 25 16.68 7.26 -1.83
C HIS A 25 15.96 8.25 -0.91
N VAL A 26 16.39 9.50 -0.95
CA VAL A 26 15.63 10.63 -0.42
C VAL A 26 14.62 11.03 -1.48
N LEU A 27 13.34 11.05 -1.12
CA LEU A 27 12.24 11.33 -2.03
C LEU A 27 11.51 12.59 -1.60
N ARG A 28 11.10 13.40 -2.58
CA ARG A 28 10.03 14.38 -2.42
C ARG A 28 8.85 13.88 -3.24
N SER A 29 7.71 13.69 -2.60
CA SER A 29 6.50 13.19 -3.26
C SER A 29 5.25 13.65 -2.54
N GLU A 30 4.14 13.59 -3.26
CA GLU A 30 2.80 13.71 -2.70
C GLU A 30 2.08 12.37 -2.86
N MET A 31 1.55 11.88 -1.74
CA MET A 31 0.78 10.64 -1.70
C MET A 31 -0.62 10.96 -1.23
N VAL A 32 -1.61 10.45 -1.96
CA VAL A 32 -3.03 10.62 -1.65
C VAL A 32 -3.70 9.26 -1.63
N SER A 33 -4.56 9.04 -0.65
CA SER A 33 -5.39 7.83 -0.58
C SER A 33 -6.53 7.91 -1.59
N LEU A 34 -6.84 6.78 -2.22
CA LEU A 34 -7.95 6.64 -3.15
C LEU A 34 -9.09 5.82 -2.53
N ASP A 35 -10.30 6.00 -3.06
CA ASP A 35 -11.46 5.16 -2.71
C ASP A 35 -11.41 3.75 -3.34
N LEU A 36 -10.33 3.43 -4.05
CA LEU A 36 -9.99 2.07 -4.46
C LEU A 36 -9.35 1.35 -3.26
N VAL A 37 -9.96 0.28 -2.77
CA VAL A 37 -9.57 -0.35 -1.50
C VAL A 37 -9.46 -1.87 -1.61
N ASP A 38 -8.56 -2.44 -0.81
CA ASP A 38 -8.62 -3.84 -0.43
C ASP A 38 -9.49 -4.00 0.82
N THR A 39 -10.21 -5.13 0.93
CA THR A 39 -10.95 -5.51 2.13
C THR A 39 -10.26 -6.69 2.80
N LEU A 40 -9.79 -6.50 4.03
CA LEU A 40 -9.09 -7.52 4.80
C LEU A 40 -10.02 -8.10 5.86
N THR A 41 -10.18 -9.43 5.86
CA THR A 41 -10.98 -10.16 6.86
C THR A 41 -10.04 -10.98 7.74
N PHE A 42 -10.12 -10.74 9.06
CA PHE A 42 -9.28 -11.42 10.05
C PHE A 42 -10.09 -12.39 10.91
N SER A 43 -9.55 -13.59 11.07
CA SER A 43 -10.01 -14.65 11.98
C SER A 43 -8.81 -15.41 12.55
N ASP A 44 -9.02 -16.17 13.63
CA ASP A 44 -7.97 -17.02 14.19
C ASP A 44 -7.55 -18.09 13.16
N GLY A 45 -6.25 -18.32 13.02
CA GLY A 45 -5.69 -19.26 12.04
C GLY A 45 -4.27 -18.88 11.61
N THR A 46 -3.74 -19.60 10.62
CA THR A 46 -2.37 -19.41 10.08
C THR A 46 -2.34 -19.27 8.57
N GLU A 47 -3.49 -19.17 7.91
CA GLU A 47 -3.63 -19.13 6.46
C GLU A 47 -3.82 -17.69 5.96
N VAL A 48 -3.36 -17.43 4.72
CA VAL A 48 -3.62 -16.19 3.99
C VAL A 48 -4.14 -16.54 2.61
N THR A 49 -5.34 -16.05 2.27
CA THR A 49 -5.96 -16.22 0.95
C THR A 49 -6.16 -14.88 0.26
N PHE A 50 -6.22 -14.90 -1.08
CA PHE A 50 -6.40 -13.70 -1.90
C PHE A 50 -7.53 -13.94 -2.91
N HIS A 51 -8.40 -12.94 -3.06
CA HIS A 51 -9.54 -12.98 -3.98
C HIS A 51 -9.61 -11.69 -4.81
N GLY A 52 -10.03 -11.80 -6.07
CA GLY A 52 -10.23 -10.66 -6.97
C GLY A 52 -9.64 -10.89 -8.36
N SER A 53 -10.25 -10.25 -9.35
CA SER A 53 -9.68 -10.14 -10.69
C SER A 53 -8.56 -9.11 -10.65
N ARG A 54 -7.31 -9.59 -10.60
CA ARG A 54 -6.14 -8.76 -10.87
C ARG A 54 -6.29 -8.09 -12.25
N PRO A 55 -5.61 -6.97 -12.51
CA PRO A 55 -4.95 -6.81 -13.80
C PRO A 55 -3.83 -7.84 -13.95
#